data_AF-A0A0P1ECG7-F1
#
_entry.id   AF-A0A0P1ECG7-F1
#
_cell.length_a   1.000
_cell.length_b   1.000
_cell.length_c   1.000
_cell.angle_alpha   90.00
_cell.angle_beta   90.00
_cell.angle_gamma   90.00
#
_symmetry.space_group_name_H-M   'P 1'
#
loop_
_entity.id
_entity.type
_entity.pdbx_description
1 polymer ?
#
loop_
_entity_poly.entity_id
_entity_poly.type
_entity_poly.pdbx_seq_one_letter_code
_entity_poly.pdbx_strand_id
1 'polypeptide(L)'
;MYIEWIWGLAGGLLIGLGAAVYLLGNGRIMGASGILGGLVDGSDRTLERLSFIAGVIATPLILSPLLSSAPMTHLTDNFAVIVIAGLLVGAGTRIANGCTSGHGVCGISRFSVRGIIATLIYIGAGGATIALMRHVWGLI
;
A
#
# COMPACT_ATOMS: atom_id res chain seq x y z
N MET A 1 7.15 -17.05 20.94
CA MET A 1 7.34 -15.58 21.04
C MET A 1 8.68 -15.12 20.45
N TYR A 2 9.28 -15.88 19.53
CA TYR A 2 10.54 -15.53 18.87
C TYR A 2 10.31 -15.60 17.35
N ILE A 3 10.99 -14.74 16.58
CA ILE A 3 11.01 -14.57 15.10
C ILE A 3 10.04 -13.53 14.45
N GLU A 4 8.97 -13.07 15.10
CA GLU A 4 8.01 -12.11 14.49
C GLU A 4 8.65 -10.80 13.98
N TRP A 5 9.53 -10.19 14.79
CA TRP A 5 10.19 -8.93 14.42
C TRP A 5 11.23 -9.11 13.30
N ILE A 6 11.80 -10.31 13.16
CA ILE A 6 12.75 -10.63 12.07
C ILE A 6 12.01 -10.62 10.73
N TRP A 7 10.81 -11.22 10.67
CA TRP A 7 9.98 -11.17 9.47
C TRP A 7 9.51 -9.74 9.16
N GLY A 8 9.15 -8.96 10.18
CA GLY A 8 8.85 -7.54 10.02
C GLY A 8 10.01 -6.74 9.45
N LEU A 9 11.22 -6.95 9.98
CA LEU A 9 12.45 -6.31 9.49
C LEU A 9 12.79 -6.76 8.06
N ALA A 10 12.74 -8.06 7.79
CA ALA A 10 13.03 -8.63 6.46
C ALA A 10 12.05 -8.11 5.40
N GLY A 11 10.75 -8.09 5.72
CA GLY A 11 9.73 -7.51 4.84
C GLY A 11 9.92 -6.02 4.62
N GLY A 12 10.23 -5.26 5.69
CA GLY A 12 10.55 -3.84 5.60
C GLY A 12 11.78 -3.56 4.74
N LEU A 13 12.84 -4.37 4.89
CA LEU A 13 14.04 -4.29 4.07
C LEU A 13 13.74 -4.57 2.60
N LEU A 14 12.94 -5.60 2.29
CA LEU A 14 12.54 -5.92 0.92
C LEU A 14 11.74 -4.79 0.27
N ILE A 15 10.76 -4.22 0.98
CA ILE A 15 9.97 -3.07 0.47
C ILE A 15 10.87 -1.84 0.29
N GLY A 16 11.75 -1.56 1.25
CA GLY A 16 12.69 -0.44 1.20
C GLY A 16 13.70 -0.57 0.06
N LEU A 17 14.25 -1.77 -0.16
CA LEU A 17 15.12 -2.06 -1.30
C LEU A 17 14.37 -1.91 -2.63
N GLY A 18 13.15 -2.41 -2.74
CA GLY A 18 12.32 -2.20 -3.93
C GLY A 18 12.08 -0.72 -4.23
N ALA A 19 11.79 0.08 -3.20
CA ALA A 19 11.63 1.52 -3.32
C ALA A 19 12.95 2.23 -3.71
N ALA A 20 14.09 1.78 -3.17
CA ALA A 20 15.41 2.32 -3.48
C ALA A 20 15.82 2.00 -4.93
N VAL A 21 15.61 0.78 -5.40
CA VAL A 21 15.87 0.38 -6.80
C VAL A 21 15.03 1.21 -7.74
N TYR A 22 13.74 1.41 -7.44
CA TYR A 22 12.86 2.25 -8.24
C TYR A 22 13.33 3.71 -8.28
N LEU A 23 13.74 4.26 -7.13
CA LEU A 23 14.25 5.63 -7.04
C LEU A 23 15.59 5.83 -7.76
N LEU A 24 16.54 4.91 -7.57
CA LEU A 24 17.88 5.00 -8.16
C LEU A 24 17.89 4.64 -9.65
N GLY A 25 17.08 3.67 -10.06
CA GLY A 25 17.00 3.23 -11.46
C GLY A 25 16.25 4.22 -12.34
N ASN A 26 15.13 4.78 -11.84
CA ASN A 26 14.22 5.57 -12.66
C ASN A 26 14.17 7.06 -12.24
N GLY A 27 14.87 7.43 -11.17
CA GLY A 27 14.89 8.81 -10.65
C GLY A 27 13.56 9.27 -10.05
N ARG A 28 12.60 8.35 -9.87
CA ARG A 28 11.22 8.65 -9.47
C ARG A 28 10.90 8.03 -8.12
N ILE A 29 10.11 8.74 -7.33
CA ILE A 29 9.63 8.22 -6.04
C ILE A 29 8.60 7.12 -6.29
N MET A 30 8.77 5.97 -5.63
CA MET A 30 7.80 4.87 -5.70
C MET A 30 6.45 5.29 -5.11
N GLY A 31 5.38 5.22 -5.91
CA GLY A 31 4.03 5.53 -5.48
C GLY A 31 2.99 4.70 -6.23
N ALA A 32 2.50 3.64 -5.60
CA ALA A 32 1.61 2.66 -6.23
C ALA A 32 0.34 3.29 -6.84
N SER A 33 -0.37 4.16 -6.11
CA SER A 33 -1.58 4.83 -6.62
C SER A 33 -1.30 5.79 -7.78
N GLY A 34 -0.12 6.42 -7.81
CA GLY A 34 0.27 7.31 -8.91
C GLY A 34 0.66 6.54 -10.17
N ILE A 35 1.32 5.39 -9.99
CA ILE A 35 1.66 4.44 -11.06
C ILE A 35 0.37 3.89 -11.68
N LEU A 36 -0.52 3.31 -10.85
CA LEU A 36 -1.82 2.77 -11.27
C LEU A 36 -2.70 3.85 -11.92
N GLY A 37 -2.85 5.02 -11.28
CA GLY A 37 -3.65 6.12 -11.81
C GLY A 37 -3.15 6.60 -13.16
N GLY A 38 -1.83 6.71 -13.37
CA GLY A 38 -1.26 7.10 -14.65
C GLY A 38 -1.51 6.10 -15.78
N LEU A 39 -1.60 4.79 -15.47
CA LEU A 39 -2.01 3.79 -16.45
C LEU A 39 -3.49 3.88 -16.79
N VAL A 40 -4.34 4.06 -15.78
CA VAL A 40 -5.80 4.15 -15.94
C VAL A 40 -6.18 5.40 -16.74
N ASP A 41 -5.58 6.54 -16.43
CA ASP A 41 -5.77 7.79 -17.17
C ASP A 41 -5.13 7.75 -18.57
N GLY A 42 -4.31 6.73 -18.87
CA GLY A 42 -3.57 6.60 -20.12
C GLY A 42 -2.45 7.62 -20.32
N SER A 43 -2.13 8.40 -19.29
CA SER A 43 -1.19 9.54 -19.35
C SER A 43 0.28 9.13 -19.39
N ASP A 44 0.63 7.95 -18.82
CA ASP A 44 2.01 7.45 -18.81
C ASP A 44 2.00 5.91 -18.84
N ARG A 45 2.14 5.34 -20.04
CA ARG A 45 2.18 3.89 -20.32
C ARG A 45 3.61 3.38 -20.54
N THR A 46 4.51 3.72 -19.61
CA THR A 46 5.89 3.23 -19.67
C THR A 46 5.95 1.74 -19.25
N LEU A 47 6.81 0.95 -19.92
CA LEU A 47 7.04 -0.48 -19.63
C LEU A 47 7.38 -0.74 -18.15
N GLU A 48 8.08 0.19 -17.53
CA GLU A 48 8.43 0.20 -16.11
C GLU A 48 7.20 0.19 -15.18
N ARG A 49 6.19 1.02 -15.49
CA ARG A 49 4.98 1.11 -14.65
C ARG A 49 4.14 -0.16 -14.80
N LEU A 50 4.10 -0.72 -16.02
CA LEU A 50 3.48 -2.01 -16.31
C LEU A 50 4.19 -3.14 -15.57
N SER A 51 5.53 -3.19 -15.61
CA SER A 51 6.30 -4.23 -14.92
C SER A 51 6.17 -4.12 -13.40
N PHE A 52 6.07 -2.91 -12.85
CA PHE A 52 5.79 -2.69 -11.43
C PHE A 52 4.42 -3.29 -11.03
N ILE A 53 3.35 -2.95 -11.75
CA ILE A 53 2.00 -3.46 -11.47
C ILE A 53 1.94 -4.98 -11.67
N ALA A 54 2.54 -5.47 -12.76
CA ALA A 54 2.63 -6.90 -13.03
C ALA A 54 3.36 -7.63 -11.90
N GLY A 55 4.46 -7.08 -11.38
CA GLY A 55 5.17 -7.63 -10.24
C GLY A 55 4.29 -7.68 -8.98
N VAL A 56 3.64 -6.57 -8.63
CA VAL A 56 2.76 -6.49 -7.44
C VAL A 56 1.62 -7.51 -7.48
N ILE A 57 1.08 -7.80 -8.67
CA ILE A 57 0.00 -8.79 -8.85
C ILE A 57 0.57 -10.22 -8.95
N ALA A 58 1.61 -10.45 -9.74
CA ALA A 58 2.15 -11.77 -10.02
C ALA A 58 2.88 -12.38 -8.83
N THR A 59 3.63 -11.58 -8.06
CA THR A 59 4.39 -12.07 -6.90
C THR A 59 3.53 -12.81 -5.87
N PRO A 60 2.43 -12.25 -5.33
CA PRO A 60 1.56 -13.00 -4.41
C PRO A 60 0.86 -14.18 -5.09
N LEU A 61 0.53 -14.07 -6.38
CA LEU A 61 -0.12 -15.16 -7.13
C LEU A 61 0.79 -16.38 -7.30
N ILE A 62 2.09 -16.14 -7.56
CA ILE A 62 3.11 -17.19 -7.70
C ILE A 62 3.49 -17.76 -6.34
N LEU A 63 3.66 -16.90 -5.33
CA LEU A 63 4.07 -17.32 -3.98
C LEU A 63 2.97 -18.05 -3.22
N SER A 64 1.71 -17.64 -3.35
CA SER A 64 0.59 -18.21 -2.58
C SER A 64 0.48 -19.76 -2.62
N PRO A 65 0.63 -20.47 -3.76
CA PRO A 65 0.62 -21.93 -3.78
C PRO A 65 1.93 -22.57 -3.27
N LEU A 66 3.04 -21.81 -3.26
CA LEU A 66 4.35 -22.27 -2.78
C LEU A 66 4.48 -22.18 -1.26
N LEU A 67 3.67 -21.33 -0.62
CA LEU A 67 3.63 -21.21 0.83
C LEU A 67 2.75 -22.32 1.42
N SER A 68 3.27 -23.00 2.45
CA SER A 68 2.57 -24.09 3.16
C SER A 68 1.31 -23.64 3.90
N SER A 69 1.03 -22.33 3.96
CA SER A 69 -0.12 -21.73 4.61
C SER A 69 -0.52 -20.49 3.83
N ALA A 70 -1.77 -20.41 3.38
CA ALA A 70 -2.28 -19.18 2.81
C ALA A 70 -2.26 -18.08 3.89
N PRO A 71 -1.85 -16.84 3.57
CA PRO A 71 -1.91 -15.74 4.52
C PRO A 71 -3.36 -15.54 4.97
N MET A 72 -3.64 -15.71 6.25
CA MET A 72 -4.96 -15.43 6.82
C MET A 72 -5.19 -13.92 6.77
N THR A 73 -5.76 -13.46 5.67
CA THR A 73 -6.31 -12.12 5.56
C THR A 73 -7.64 -12.15 6.27
N HIS A 74 -7.70 -11.65 7.50
CA HIS A 74 -8.94 -11.47 8.27
C HIS A 74 -9.82 -10.39 7.61
N LEU A 75 -10.29 -10.67 6.39
CA LEU A 75 -11.17 -9.82 5.63
C LEU A 75 -12.61 -10.04 6.11
N THR A 76 -13.41 -8.98 6.12
CA THR A 76 -14.84 -9.09 6.40
C THR A 76 -15.55 -9.82 5.25
N ASP A 77 -16.58 -10.61 5.56
CA ASP A 77 -17.44 -11.23 4.54
C ASP A 77 -18.40 -10.23 3.86
N ASN A 78 -18.47 -8.99 4.38
CA ASN A 78 -19.32 -7.94 3.84
C ASN A 78 -18.68 -7.29 2.59
N PHE A 79 -19.02 -7.81 1.42
CA PHE A 79 -18.57 -7.28 0.13
C PHE A 79 -18.90 -5.79 -0.09
N ALA A 80 -20.03 -5.30 0.43
CA ALA A 80 -20.40 -3.90 0.27
C ALA A 80 -19.39 -2.98 0.99
N VAL A 81 -18.96 -3.37 2.21
CA VAL A 81 -17.94 -2.65 2.96
C VAL A 81 -16.60 -2.68 2.21
N ILE A 82 -16.20 -3.81 1.64
CA ILE A 82 -14.96 -3.93 0.86
C ILE A 82 -14.97 -3.00 -0.35
N VAL A 83 -16.04 -3.02 -1.14
CA VAL A 83 -16.15 -2.20 -2.36
C VAL A 83 -16.16 -0.71 -2.00
N ILE A 84 -16.95 -0.30 -1.01
CA ILE A 84 -17.02 1.10 -0.58
C ILE A 84 -15.66 1.56 -0.03
N ALA A 85 -15.01 0.74 0.81
CA ALA A 85 -13.69 1.06 1.35
C ALA A 85 -12.65 1.20 0.23
N GLY A 86 -12.64 0.30 -0.75
CA GLY A 86 -11.74 0.37 -1.89
C GLY A 86 -11.92 1.64 -2.72
N LEU A 87 -13.17 2.03 -3.00
CA LEU A 87 -13.48 3.27 -3.73
C LEU A 87 -13.06 4.52 -2.95
N LEU A 88 -13.35 4.56 -1.64
CA LEU A 88 -12.97 5.68 -0.77
C LEU A 88 -11.45 5.82 -0.66
N VAL A 89 -10.72 4.72 -0.50
CA VAL A 89 -9.25 4.72 -0.48
C VAL A 89 -8.69 5.16 -1.83
N GLY A 90 -9.24 4.64 -2.94
CA GLY A 90 -8.85 5.02 -4.29
C GLY A 90 -9.00 6.53 -4.52
N ALA A 91 -10.19 7.06 -4.27
CA ALA A 91 -10.48 8.50 -4.38
C ALA A 91 -9.59 9.32 -3.44
N GLY A 92 -9.45 8.91 -2.18
CA GLY A 92 -8.63 9.60 -1.18
C GLY A 92 -7.16 9.70 -1.59
N THR A 93 -6.57 8.62 -2.11
CA THR A 93 -5.16 8.64 -2.57
C THR A 93 -4.95 9.54 -3.78
N ARG A 94 -5.96 9.70 -4.65
CA ARG A 94 -5.92 10.64 -5.78
C ARG A 94 -6.00 12.08 -5.30
N ILE A 95 -6.92 12.39 -4.39
CA ILE A 95 -7.06 13.74 -3.80
C ILE A 95 -5.80 14.14 -3.03
N ALA A 96 -5.22 13.21 -2.27
CA ALA A 96 -3.98 13.44 -1.53
C ALA A 96 -2.73 13.54 -2.44
N ASN A 97 -2.87 13.21 -3.73
CA ASN A 97 -1.79 13.06 -4.72
C ASN A 97 -0.66 12.16 -4.18
N GLY A 98 -1.03 11.02 -3.60
CA GLY A 98 -0.10 10.03 -3.09
C GLY A 98 -0.76 9.00 -2.17
N CYS A 99 -0.01 7.96 -1.85
CA CYS A 99 -0.46 6.80 -1.08
C CYS A 99 0.54 6.47 0.04
N THR A 100 0.29 5.38 0.77
CA THR A 100 1.15 4.90 1.87
C THR A 100 2.58 4.62 1.41
N SER A 101 2.78 4.05 0.22
CA SER A 101 4.14 3.83 -0.33
C SER A 101 4.87 5.14 -0.64
N GLY A 102 4.18 6.13 -1.21
CA GLY A 102 4.79 7.42 -1.57
C GLY A 102 5.04 8.36 -0.37
N HIS A 103 4.03 8.52 0.50
CA HIS A 103 4.10 9.43 1.67
C HIS A 103 4.75 8.77 2.89
N GLY A 104 4.40 7.50 3.17
CA GLY A 104 4.92 6.75 4.31
C GLY A 104 6.32 6.24 4.03
N VAL A 105 6.45 5.22 3.18
CA VAL A 105 7.74 4.54 2.93
C VAL A 105 8.77 5.51 2.35
N CYS A 106 8.50 6.09 1.17
CA CYS A 106 9.46 6.97 0.53
C CYS A 106 9.46 8.40 1.11
N GLY A 107 8.35 8.88 1.67
CA GLY A 107 8.24 10.27 2.14
C GLY A 107 8.92 10.48 3.49
N ILE A 108 8.70 9.58 4.44
CA ILE A 108 9.34 9.63 5.77
C ILE A 108 10.85 9.39 5.65
N SER A 109 11.27 8.42 4.82
CA SER A 109 12.70 8.14 4.58
C SER A 109 13.47 9.34 4.01
N ARG A 110 12.77 10.27 3.34
CA ARG A 110 13.32 11.50 2.76
C ARG A 110 13.17 12.72 3.69
N PHE A 111 12.70 12.53 4.92
CA PHE A 111 12.32 13.60 5.86
C PHE A 111 11.35 14.64 5.25
N SER A 112 10.44 14.19 4.38
CA SER A 112 9.42 15.08 3.80
C SER A 112 8.34 15.39 4.83
N VAL A 113 8.22 16.67 5.23
CA VAL A 113 7.16 17.15 6.14
C VAL A 113 5.77 16.77 5.63
N ARG A 114 5.53 16.93 4.32
CA ARG A 114 4.28 16.53 3.69
C ARG A 114 4.00 15.03 3.85
N GLY A 115 5.02 14.19 3.66
CA GLY A 115 4.90 12.74 3.82
C GLY A 115 4.59 12.31 5.25
N ILE A 116 5.26 12.94 6.22
CA ILE A 116 5.06 12.69 7.66
C ILE A 116 3.63 13.07 8.06
N ILE A 117 3.19 14.29 7.72
CA ILE A 117 1.84 14.78 8.07
C ILE A 117 0.76 13.90 7.42
N ALA A 118 0.89 13.60 6.12
CA ALA A 118 -0.05 12.71 5.44
C ALA A 118 -0.12 11.33 6.11
N THR A 119 1.02 10.83 6.57
CA THR A 119 1.10 9.54 7.26
C THR A 119 0.39 9.54 8.61
N LEU A 120 0.60 10.57 9.42
CA LEU A 120 -0.10 10.71 10.69
C LEU A 120 -1.63 10.79 10.49
N ILE A 121 -2.08 11.54 9.48
CA ILE A 121 -3.50 11.70 9.18
C ILE A 121 -4.14 10.37 8.76
N TYR A 122 -3.56 9.64 7.79
CA TYR A 122 -4.20 8.40 7.33
C TYR A 122 -4.15 7.29 8.39
N ILE A 123 -3.06 7.20 9.19
CA ILE A 123 -2.98 6.23 10.30
C ILE A 123 -4.03 6.57 11.35
N GLY A 124 -4.14 7.85 11.72
CA GLY A 124 -5.15 8.32 12.68
C GLY A 124 -6.58 8.05 12.19
N ALA A 125 -6.87 8.38 10.93
CA ALA A 125 -8.16 8.11 10.31
C ALA A 125 -8.48 6.60 10.25
N GLY A 126 -7.50 5.76 9.91
CA GLY A 126 -7.65 4.30 9.91
C GLY A 126 -7.95 3.75 11.30
N GLY A 127 -7.22 4.20 12.34
CA GLY A 127 -7.47 3.83 13.73
C GLY A 127 -8.86 4.25 14.20
N ALA A 128 -9.28 5.49 13.90
CA ALA A 128 -10.62 5.98 14.21
C ALA A 128 -11.72 5.19 13.47
N THR A 129 -11.48 4.84 12.20
CA THR A 129 -12.41 4.04 11.39
C THR A 129 -12.62 2.66 11.99
N ILE A 130 -11.54 1.98 12.41
CA ILE A 130 -11.62 0.68 13.09
C ILE A 130 -12.38 0.83 14.41
N ALA A 131 -12.06 1.84 15.23
CA ALA A 131 -12.73 2.05 16.50
C ALA A 131 -14.24 2.25 16.32
N LEU A 132 -14.65 3.03 15.32
CA LEU A 132 -16.06 3.28 15.02
C LEU A 132 -16.76 2.04 14.43
N MET A 133 -16.20 1.45 13.38
CA MET A 133 -16.81 0.33 12.66
C MET A 133 -16.91 -0.92 13.53
N ARG A 134 -15.88 -1.22 14.33
CA ARG A 134 -15.81 -2.43 15.17
C ARG A 134 -16.55 -2.28 16.49
N HIS A 135 -16.34 -1.17 17.22
CA HIS A 135 -16.88 -1.03 18.58
C HIS A 135 -18.22 -0.31 18.65
N VAL A 136 -18.51 0.60 17.72
CA VAL A 136 -19.76 1.40 17.75
C VAL A 136 -20.83 0.78 16.84
N TRP A 137 -20.45 0.36 15.63
CA TRP A 137 -21.41 -0.16 14.66
C TRP A 137 -21.41 -1.68 14.50
N GLY A 138 -20.39 -2.40 14.97
CA GLY A 138 -20.31 -3.87 14.89
C GLY A 138 -20.39 -4.40 13.45
N LEU A 139 -19.96 -3.62 12.46
CA LEU A 139 -20.04 -3.96 11.04
C LEU A 139 -18.92 -4.92 10.58
N ILE A 140 -17.83 -4.97 11.35
CA ILE A 140 -16.61 -5.78 11.13
C ILE A 140 -16.02 -6.24 12.45
#